data_AF-A0A3A6NIS1-F1
#
_entry.id   AF-A0A3A6NIS1-F1
#
_cell.length_a   1.000
_cell.length_b   1.000
_cell.length_c   1.000
_cell.angle_alpha   90.00
_cell.angle_beta   90.00
_cell.angle_gamma   90.00
#
_symmetry.space_group_name_H-M   'P 1'
#
loop_
_entity.id
_entity.type
_entity.pdbx_description
1 polymer ?
#
loop_
_entity_poly.entity_id
_entity_poly.type
_entity_poly.pdbx_seq_one_letter_code
_entity_poly.pdbx_strand_id
1 'polypeptide(L)'
;MRKPLITKEGRFDPASVRPQMEKVIDAFDRYLEVSPYRLGRTKHAVMGPVAKILERSLTGSWSVNDLAGYALRVHEMHPATRGFVSTEARIALETGIQELMELINMVPVTARAKVLEKVEFGLYYCRRKRASEWMERIRKDFEHFLQSRYESVDAFREAWKDKNATFGAIYPSIKNDAYKKSKGMRKADIDEFWLTYGKEDIEEEEE
;
A
#
# COMPACT_ATOMS: atom_id res chain seq x y z
N MET A 1 -35.84 -5.48 37.14
CA MET A 1 -35.49 -4.93 35.81
C MET A 1 -34.40 -3.88 35.97
N ARG A 2 -33.25 -4.02 35.28
CA ARG A 2 -32.22 -2.97 35.27
C ARG A 2 -32.70 -1.85 34.34
N LYS A 3 -32.74 -0.61 34.82
CA LYS A 3 -33.12 0.56 34.00
C LYS A 3 -32.00 0.85 32.99
N PRO A 4 -32.30 1.04 31.70
CA PRO A 4 -31.31 1.49 30.73
C PRO A 4 -30.86 2.91 31.08
N LEU A 5 -29.55 3.10 31.22
CA LEU A 5 -28.93 4.42 31.30
C LEU A 5 -28.87 4.99 29.88
N ILE A 6 -29.81 5.88 29.56
CA ILE A 6 -29.78 6.66 28.32
C ILE A 6 -28.88 7.87 28.59
N THR A 7 -27.60 7.75 28.27
CA THR A 7 -26.69 8.90 28.24
C THR A 7 -26.98 9.70 26.98
N LYS A 8 -27.42 10.96 27.15
CA LYS A 8 -27.40 11.96 26.07
C LYS A 8 -25.93 12.36 25.86
N GLU A 9 -25.12 11.49 25.28
CA GLU A 9 -23.85 11.93 24.71
C GLU A 9 -24.18 12.91 23.59
N GLY A 10 -23.64 14.13 23.68
CA GLY A 10 -23.72 15.10 22.59
C GLY A 10 -23.31 14.41 21.29
N ARG A 11 -24.03 14.69 20.19
CA ARG A 11 -23.80 14.04 18.91
C ARG A 11 -22.38 14.36 18.46
N PHE A 12 -21.44 13.45 18.71
CA PHE A 12 -20.07 13.58 18.26
C PHE A 12 -20.04 13.66 16.74
N ASP A 13 -19.41 14.71 16.22
CA ASP A 13 -19.21 14.89 14.79
C ASP A 13 -17.80 14.40 14.40
N PRO A 14 -17.68 13.29 13.65
CA PRO A 14 -16.40 12.80 13.17
C PRO A 14 -15.62 13.81 12.32
N ALA A 15 -16.30 14.80 11.71
CA ALA A 15 -15.60 15.84 10.96
C ALA A 15 -14.74 16.74 11.85
N SER A 16 -15.07 16.86 13.15
CA SER A 16 -14.32 17.70 14.09
C SER A 16 -12.90 17.19 14.37
N VAL A 17 -12.64 15.90 14.19
CA VAL A 17 -11.32 15.27 14.39
C VAL A 17 -10.63 14.92 13.07
N ARG A 18 -11.07 15.51 11.96
CA ARG A 18 -10.50 15.25 10.64
C ARG A 18 -9.00 15.55 10.54
N PRO A 19 -8.48 16.68 11.06
CA PRO A 19 -7.05 16.95 11.02
C PRO A 19 -6.22 15.87 11.73
N GLN A 20 -6.73 15.32 12.85
CA GLN A 20 -6.08 14.25 13.59
C GLN A 20 -6.14 12.92 12.81
N MET A 21 -7.27 12.62 12.16
CA MET A 21 -7.36 11.46 11.26
C MET A 21 -6.33 11.55 10.13
N GLU A 22 -6.16 12.72 9.52
CA GLU A 22 -5.20 12.96 8.43
C GLU A 22 -3.75 12.79 8.93
N LYS A 23 -3.40 13.29 10.12
CA LYS A 23 -2.07 13.04 10.73
C LYS A 23 -1.77 11.56 10.92
N VAL A 24 -2.74 10.79 11.40
CA VAL A 24 -2.59 9.33 11.57
C VAL A 24 -2.38 8.65 10.21
N ILE A 25 -3.15 9.03 9.20
CA ILE A 25 -3.01 8.51 7.83
C ILE A 25 -1.60 8.82 7.30
N ASP A 26 -1.13 10.06 7.40
CA ASP A 26 0.18 10.48 6.89
C ASP A 26 1.35 9.81 7.63
N ALA A 27 1.22 9.59 8.94
CA ALA A 27 2.24 8.89 9.71
C ALA A 27 2.34 7.41 9.33
N PHE A 28 1.21 6.70 9.22
CA PHE A 28 1.21 5.30 8.80
C PHE A 28 1.57 5.14 7.33
N ASP A 29 1.20 6.08 6.47
CA ASP A 29 1.59 6.05 5.06
C ASP A 29 3.10 6.19 4.89
N ARG A 30 3.76 7.10 5.62
CA ARG A 30 5.23 7.20 5.66
C ARG A 30 5.87 5.90 6.12
N TYR A 31 5.33 5.26 7.16
CA TYR A 31 5.80 3.93 7.57
C TYR A 31 5.68 2.92 6.43
N LEU A 32 4.50 2.85 5.78
CA LEU A 32 4.25 1.88 4.71
C LEU A 32 5.13 2.13 3.47
N GLU A 33 5.54 3.37 3.23
CA GLU A 33 6.46 3.74 2.14
C GLU A 33 7.87 3.19 2.34
N VAL A 34 8.36 3.05 3.58
CA VAL A 34 9.69 2.48 3.87
C VAL A 34 9.63 1.04 4.38
N SER A 35 8.45 0.43 4.34
CA SER A 35 8.18 -0.96 4.73
C SER A 35 8.06 -1.87 3.49
N PRO A 36 8.09 -3.21 3.66
CA PRO A 36 7.85 -4.15 2.54
C PRO A 36 6.41 -4.12 2.00
N TYR A 37 5.47 -3.45 2.68
CA TYR A 37 4.03 -3.50 2.38
C TYR A 37 3.60 -2.46 1.32
N ARG A 38 4.25 -2.47 0.15
CA ARG A 38 4.07 -1.44 -0.89
C ARG A 38 3.02 -1.78 -1.94
N LEU A 39 3.08 -2.99 -2.52
CA LEU A 39 2.31 -3.34 -3.72
C LEU A 39 1.40 -4.57 -3.55
N GLY A 40 0.87 -4.77 -2.34
CA GLY A 40 -0.03 -5.87 -2.04
C GLY A 40 -1.34 -5.87 -2.86
N ARG A 41 -1.89 -7.06 -3.13
CA ARG A 41 -3.21 -7.20 -3.79
C ARG A 41 -4.38 -7.12 -2.83
N THR A 42 -4.17 -7.47 -1.57
CA THR A 42 -5.21 -7.45 -0.55
C THR A 42 -5.08 -6.20 0.32
N LYS A 43 -6.18 -5.82 0.98
CA LYS A 43 -6.15 -4.72 1.98
C LYS A 43 -5.07 -4.96 3.04
N HIS A 44 -4.93 -6.20 3.52
CA HIS A 44 -3.91 -6.56 4.51
C HIS A 44 -2.49 -6.47 3.95
N ALA A 45 -2.25 -6.89 2.71
CA ALA A 45 -0.93 -6.78 2.09
C ALA A 45 -0.51 -5.32 1.84
N VAL A 46 -1.47 -4.43 1.53
CA VAL A 46 -1.21 -3.00 1.32
C VAL A 46 -1.01 -2.21 2.63
N MET A 47 -1.60 -2.68 3.72
CA MET A 47 -1.60 -1.98 5.01
C MET A 47 -0.69 -2.63 6.05
N GLY A 48 -0.12 -3.80 5.75
CA GLY A 48 0.74 -4.56 6.66
C GLY A 48 0.14 -4.69 8.07
N PRO A 49 0.93 -4.48 9.14
CA PRO A 49 0.44 -4.57 10.51
C PRO A 49 -0.51 -3.44 10.92
N VAL A 50 -0.62 -2.35 10.14
CA VAL A 50 -1.44 -1.18 10.49
C VAL A 50 -2.91 -1.57 10.61
N ALA A 51 -3.41 -2.46 9.73
CA ALA A 51 -4.79 -2.93 9.80
C ALA A 51 -5.11 -3.54 11.19
N LYS A 52 -4.20 -4.33 11.76
CA LYS A 52 -4.40 -4.92 13.09
C LYS A 52 -4.18 -3.92 14.22
N ILE A 53 -3.27 -2.96 14.05
CA ILE A 53 -3.08 -1.87 15.01
C ILE A 53 -4.39 -1.09 15.17
N LEU A 54 -5.06 -0.74 14.06
CA LEU A 54 -6.35 -0.05 14.08
C LEU A 54 -7.44 -0.90 14.76
N GLU A 55 -7.48 -2.21 14.51
CA GLU A 55 -8.42 -3.11 15.19
C GLU A 55 -8.19 -3.15 16.70
N ARG A 56 -6.94 -3.27 17.14
CA ARG A 56 -6.59 -3.36 18.57
C ARG A 56 -6.72 -2.04 19.32
N SER A 57 -6.53 -0.90 18.65
CA SER A 57 -6.67 0.41 19.28
C SER A 57 -8.12 0.77 19.63
N LEU A 58 -9.12 0.06 19.08
CA LEU A 58 -10.55 0.30 19.33
C LEU A 58 -10.89 0.34 20.82
N THR A 59 -10.30 -0.56 21.62
CA THR A 59 -10.55 -0.62 23.07
C THR A 59 -9.88 0.53 23.83
N GLY A 60 -8.83 1.13 23.27
CA GLY A 60 -7.98 2.12 23.94
C GLY A 60 -7.16 1.54 25.11
N SER A 61 -7.15 0.22 25.29
CA SER A 61 -6.44 -0.44 26.39
C SER A 61 -4.98 -0.78 26.07
N TRP A 62 -4.60 -0.68 24.81
CA TRP A 62 -3.25 -0.99 24.34
C TRP A 62 -2.35 0.24 24.50
N SER A 63 -1.14 0.04 25.02
CA SER A 63 -0.12 1.10 25.00
C SER A 63 0.55 1.20 23.63
N VAL A 64 1.26 2.31 23.40
CA VAL A 64 2.10 2.48 22.20
C VAL A 64 3.12 1.35 22.08
N ASN A 65 3.75 0.97 23.19
CA ASN A 65 4.74 -0.12 23.22
C ASN A 65 4.12 -1.48 22.88
N ASP A 66 2.89 -1.76 23.35
CA ASP A 66 2.22 -3.04 23.05
C ASP A 66 1.90 -3.17 21.55
N LEU A 67 1.44 -2.08 20.93
CA LEU A 67 1.13 -2.03 19.50
C LEU A 67 2.40 -2.06 18.65
N ALA A 68 3.46 -1.35 19.07
CA ALA A 68 4.76 -1.37 18.41
C ALA A 68 5.38 -2.77 18.46
N GLY A 69 5.37 -3.41 19.63
CA GLY A 69 5.84 -4.79 19.80
C GLY A 69 5.06 -5.79 18.92
N TYR A 70 3.74 -5.61 18.80
CA TYR A 70 2.93 -6.41 17.88
C TYR A 70 3.38 -6.24 16.43
N ALA A 71 3.57 -5.01 15.96
CA ALA A 71 3.97 -4.73 14.59
C ALA A 71 5.40 -5.18 14.27
N LEU A 72 6.33 -5.08 15.24
CA LEU A 72 7.67 -5.65 15.12
C LEU A 72 7.61 -7.17 14.95
N ARG A 73 6.76 -7.85 15.73
CA ARG A 73 6.58 -9.30 15.60
C ARG A 73 6.08 -9.70 14.21
N VAL A 74 5.21 -8.89 13.59
CA VAL A 74 4.76 -9.12 12.21
C VAL A 74 5.92 -9.01 11.22
N HIS A 75 6.80 -8.02 11.38
CA HIS A 75 8.00 -7.90 10.55
C HIS A 75 8.99 -9.05 10.73
N GLU A 76 9.21 -9.51 11.96
CA GLU A 76 10.05 -10.70 12.25
C GLU A 76 9.58 -11.95 11.51
N MET A 77 8.27 -12.07 11.31
CA MET A 77 7.66 -13.20 10.60
C MET A 77 7.65 -13.02 9.08
N HIS A 78 7.96 -11.82 8.55
CA HIS A 78 7.84 -11.53 7.12
C HIS A 78 9.04 -12.09 6.33
N PRO A 79 8.84 -12.96 5.34
CA PRO A 79 9.92 -13.61 4.59
C PRO A 79 10.85 -12.62 3.88
N ALA A 80 10.27 -11.58 3.26
CA ALA A 80 11.02 -10.59 2.48
C ALA A 80 11.97 -9.73 3.31
N THR A 81 11.62 -9.39 4.56
CA THR A 81 12.46 -8.53 5.40
C THR A 81 13.43 -9.31 6.28
N ARG A 82 13.24 -10.63 6.44
CA ARG A 82 14.02 -11.47 7.37
C ARG A 82 14.07 -10.88 8.78
N GLY A 83 13.01 -10.19 9.19
CA GLY A 83 12.92 -9.50 10.48
C GLY A 83 13.67 -8.18 10.58
N PHE A 84 14.27 -7.67 9.51
CA PHE A 84 14.85 -6.33 9.51
C PHE A 84 13.76 -5.26 9.37
N VAL A 85 13.80 -4.27 10.26
CA VAL A 85 12.99 -3.05 10.18
C VAL A 85 13.95 -1.88 10.26
N SER A 86 13.95 -1.01 9.25
CA SER A 86 14.80 0.18 9.26
C SER A 86 14.46 1.09 10.44
N THR A 87 15.44 1.85 10.93
CA THR A 87 15.22 2.84 12.00
C THR A 87 14.13 3.84 11.60
N GLU A 88 14.12 4.25 10.33
CA GLU A 88 13.11 5.13 9.77
C GLU A 88 11.71 4.51 9.82
N ALA A 89 11.56 3.26 9.38
CA ALA A 89 10.30 2.54 9.44
C ALA A 89 9.80 2.40 10.88
N ARG A 90 10.70 2.09 11.83
CA ARG A 90 10.36 1.99 13.25
C ARG A 90 9.87 3.32 13.83
N ILE A 91 10.58 4.41 13.57
CA ILE A 91 10.19 5.75 14.04
C ILE A 91 8.85 6.18 13.45
N ALA A 92 8.64 5.97 12.14
CA ALA A 92 7.38 6.29 11.47
C ALA A 92 6.20 5.49 12.03
N LEU A 93 6.41 4.19 12.29
CA LEU A 93 5.43 3.30 12.90
C LEU A 93 5.06 3.76 14.32
N GLU A 94 6.06 4.02 15.17
CA GLU A 94 5.84 4.50 16.55
C GLU A 94 5.08 5.84 16.56
N THR A 95 5.45 6.76 15.65
CA THR A 95 4.76 8.05 15.47
C THR A 95 3.29 7.83 15.08
N GLY A 96 3.01 6.94 14.12
CA GLY A 96 1.65 6.64 13.70
C GLY A 96 0.81 6.03 14.83
N ILE A 97 1.40 5.15 15.64
CA ILE A 97 0.74 4.57 16.82
C ILE A 97 0.46 5.65 17.87
N GLN A 98 1.41 6.55 18.13
CA GLN A 98 1.24 7.65 19.08
C GLN A 98 0.06 8.56 18.68
N GLU A 99 0.06 9.05 17.43
CA GLU A 99 -1.01 9.90 16.88
C GLU A 99 -2.37 9.18 16.92
N LEU A 100 -2.39 7.87 16.65
CA LEU A 100 -3.60 7.06 16.73
C LEU A 100 -4.15 6.98 18.16
N MET A 101 -3.29 6.76 19.14
CA MET A 101 -3.71 6.67 20.54
C MET A 101 -4.19 8.02 21.06
N GLU A 102 -3.57 9.12 20.65
CA GLU A 102 -4.05 10.48 20.92
C GLU A 102 -5.45 10.71 20.35
N LEU A 103 -5.67 10.35 19.08
CA LEU A 103 -6.99 10.42 18.44
C LEU A 103 -8.04 9.59 19.19
N ILE A 104 -7.71 8.36 19.59
CA ILE A 104 -8.64 7.46 20.29
C ILE A 104 -9.01 7.98 21.68
N ASN A 105 -8.11 8.70 22.34
CA ASN A 105 -8.35 9.34 23.63
C ASN A 105 -9.21 10.61 23.51
N MET A 106 -9.20 11.29 22.36
CA MET A 106 -10.04 12.45 22.09
C MET A 106 -11.48 12.10 21.71
N VAL A 107 -11.72 10.87 21.24
CA VAL A 107 -13.00 10.45 20.66
C VAL A 107 -13.82 9.63 21.68
N PRO A 108 -15.13 9.92 21.84
CA PRO A 108 -16.01 9.11 22.67
C PRO A 108 -16.00 7.65 22.25
N VAL A 109 -16.08 6.72 23.21
CA VAL A 109 -16.02 5.27 22.96
C VAL A 109 -17.04 4.84 21.89
N THR A 110 -18.23 5.44 21.91
CA THR A 110 -19.34 5.20 20.97
C THR A 110 -19.02 5.58 19.52
N ALA A 111 -18.04 6.46 19.29
CA ALA A 111 -17.66 6.95 17.97
C ALA A 111 -16.33 6.38 17.44
N ARG A 112 -15.54 5.70 18.27
CA ARG A 112 -14.21 5.18 17.92
C ARG A 112 -14.22 4.29 16.69
N ALA A 113 -15.16 3.34 16.60
CA ALA A 113 -15.26 2.43 15.47
C ALA A 113 -15.42 3.17 14.13
N LYS A 114 -16.26 4.21 14.10
CA LYS A 114 -16.50 5.02 12.90
C LYS A 114 -15.29 5.90 12.53
N VAL A 115 -14.57 6.42 13.52
CA VAL A 115 -13.33 7.18 13.30
C VAL A 115 -12.23 6.28 12.75
N LEU A 116 -12.04 5.11 13.36
CA LEU A 116 -11.05 4.12 12.90
C LEU A 116 -11.34 3.61 11.50
N GLU A 117 -12.60 3.34 11.16
CA GLU A 117 -13.00 2.96 9.80
C GLU A 117 -12.62 4.03 8.77
N LYS A 118 -12.81 5.32 9.10
CA LYS A 118 -12.41 6.43 8.23
C LYS A 118 -10.89 6.52 8.04
N VAL A 119 -10.13 6.33 9.11
CA VAL A 119 -8.66 6.27 9.05
C VAL A 119 -8.22 5.09 8.19
N GLU A 120 -8.82 3.91 8.40
CA GLU A 120 -8.48 2.68 7.69
C GLU A 120 -8.72 2.81 6.19
N PHE A 121 -9.91 3.26 5.77
CA PHE A 121 -10.22 3.44 4.36
C PHE A 121 -9.51 4.63 3.73
N GLY A 122 -9.24 5.70 4.49
CA GLY A 122 -8.44 6.83 4.04
C GLY A 122 -7.02 6.39 3.69
N LEU A 123 -6.37 5.65 4.59
CA LEU A 123 -5.05 5.08 4.36
C LEU A 123 -5.06 4.09 3.18
N TYR A 124 -5.99 3.15 3.16
CA TYR A 124 -6.13 2.20 2.05
C TYR A 124 -6.27 2.90 0.69
N TYR A 125 -7.11 3.93 0.61
CA TYR A 125 -7.31 4.70 -0.61
C TYR A 125 -6.02 5.41 -1.06
N CYS A 126 -5.33 6.10 -0.15
CA CYS A 126 -4.05 6.77 -0.44
C CYS A 126 -3.03 5.80 -1.04
N ARG A 127 -2.86 4.62 -0.41
CA ARG A 127 -1.94 3.59 -0.88
C ARG A 127 -2.34 3.03 -2.24
N ARG A 128 -3.62 2.72 -2.44
CA ARG A 128 -4.12 2.21 -3.72
C ARG A 128 -4.01 3.21 -4.86
N LYS A 129 -4.26 4.48 -4.56
CA LYS A 129 -4.10 5.57 -5.53
C LYS A 129 -2.65 5.64 -6.00
N ARG A 130 -1.68 5.70 -5.09
CA ARG A 130 -0.25 5.71 -5.44
C ARG A 130 0.18 4.49 -6.24
N ALA A 131 -0.23 3.28 -5.83
CA ALA A 131 0.08 2.07 -6.58
C ALA A 131 -0.48 2.11 -8.02
N SER A 132 -1.70 2.64 -8.18
CA SER A 132 -2.32 2.79 -9.51
C SER A 132 -1.61 3.83 -10.36
N GLU A 133 -1.23 4.97 -9.77
CA GLU A 133 -0.45 6.02 -10.44
C GLU A 133 0.94 5.53 -10.85
N TRP A 134 1.60 4.74 -10.00
CA TRP A 134 2.87 4.09 -10.31
C TRP A 134 2.74 3.11 -11.49
N MET A 135 1.76 2.21 -11.45
CA MET A 135 1.50 1.26 -12.55
C MET A 135 1.21 1.98 -13.86
N GLU A 136 0.40 3.04 -13.83
CA GLU A 136 0.08 3.81 -15.04
C GLU A 136 1.31 4.56 -15.59
N ARG A 137 2.19 5.05 -14.71
CA ARG A 137 3.47 5.65 -15.11
C ARG A 137 4.35 4.61 -15.80
N ILE A 138 4.57 3.45 -15.18
CA ILE A 138 5.37 2.37 -15.78
C ILE A 138 4.79 1.92 -17.13
N ARG A 139 3.46 1.83 -17.25
CA ARG A 139 2.79 1.52 -18.52
C ARG A 139 3.12 2.54 -19.61
N LYS A 140 3.04 3.84 -19.30
CA LYS A 140 3.35 4.93 -20.25
C LYS A 140 4.82 4.97 -20.63
N ASP A 141 5.69 4.75 -19.66
CA ASP A 141 7.13 4.72 -19.88
C ASP A 141 7.54 3.56 -20.79
N PHE A 142 6.91 2.38 -20.59
CA PHE A 142 7.09 1.23 -21.45
C PHE A 142 6.49 1.45 -22.85
N GLU A 143 5.32 2.08 -22.94
CA GLU A 143 4.74 2.50 -24.21
C GLU A 143 5.71 3.41 -24.99
N HIS A 144 6.33 4.38 -24.32
CA HIS A 144 7.33 5.26 -24.93
C HIS A 144 8.60 4.50 -25.36
N PHE A 145 9.08 3.57 -24.53
CA PHE A 145 10.20 2.69 -24.87
C PHE A 145 9.92 1.86 -26.13
N LEU A 146 8.71 1.31 -26.28
CA LEU A 146 8.36 0.56 -27.49
C LEU A 146 8.21 1.47 -28.71
N GLN A 147 7.64 2.66 -28.56
CA GLN A 147 7.51 3.65 -29.64
C GLN A 147 8.85 4.17 -30.15
N SER A 148 9.86 4.28 -29.29
CA SER A 148 11.20 4.70 -29.71
C SER A 148 11.99 3.57 -30.39
N ARG A 149 11.64 2.31 -30.09
CA ARG A 149 12.30 1.12 -30.64
C ARG A 149 11.73 0.66 -31.98
N TYR A 150 10.41 0.78 -32.17
CA TYR A 150 9.72 0.29 -33.35
C TYR A 150 9.18 1.45 -34.19
N GLU A 151 9.53 1.48 -35.48
CA GLU A 151 9.09 2.52 -36.42
C GLU A 151 7.57 2.57 -36.61
N SER A 152 6.88 1.45 -36.40
CA SER A 152 5.43 1.35 -36.52
C SER A 152 4.84 0.25 -35.63
N VAL A 153 3.52 0.32 -35.40
CA VAL A 153 2.77 -0.74 -34.70
C VAL A 153 2.88 -2.08 -35.44
N ASP A 154 2.98 -2.08 -36.76
CA ASP A 154 3.06 -3.32 -37.53
C ASP A 154 4.44 -3.98 -37.38
N ALA A 155 5.53 -3.20 -37.39
CA ALA A 155 6.87 -3.70 -37.08
C ALA A 155 6.95 -4.29 -35.66
N PHE A 156 6.29 -3.63 -34.70
CA PHE A 156 6.15 -4.12 -33.34
C PHE A 156 5.40 -5.45 -33.26
N ARG A 157 4.24 -5.57 -33.92
CA ARG A 157 3.43 -6.80 -33.97
C ARG A 157 4.19 -7.96 -34.60
N GLU A 158 4.96 -7.69 -35.65
CA GLU A 158 5.81 -8.68 -36.31
C GLU A 158 6.92 -9.17 -35.38
N ALA A 159 7.66 -8.24 -34.75
CA ALA A 159 8.73 -8.57 -33.81
C ALA A 159 8.23 -9.39 -32.61
N TRP A 160 7.06 -9.04 -32.07
CA TRP A 160 6.44 -9.71 -30.94
C TRP A 160 5.62 -10.94 -31.32
N LYS A 161 5.43 -11.21 -32.62
CA LYS A 161 4.56 -12.26 -33.17
C LYS A 161 3.15 -12.23 -32.56
N ASP A 162 2.64 -11.03 -32.31
CA ASP A 162 1.34 -10.78 -31.68
C ASP A 162 0.55 -9.77 -32.50
N LYS A 163 -0.45 -10.26 -33.23
CA LYS A 163 -1.28 -9.44 -34.14
C LYS A 163 -2.17 -8.43 -33.40
N ASN A 164 -2.42 -8.66 -32.11
CA ASN A 164 -3.29 -7.80 -31.29
C ASN A 164 -2.48 -6.81 -30.44
N ALA A 165 -1.15 -6.85 -30.50
CA ALA A 165 -0.30 -5.97 -29.73
C ALA A 165 -0.49 -4.50 -30.16
N THR A 166 -0.59 -3.63 -29.17
CA THR A 166 -0.60 -2.17 -29.30
C THR A 166 0.27 -1.59 -28.19
N PHE A 167 0.95 -0.47 -28.47
CA PHE A 167 1.92 0.08 -27.52
C PHE A 167 1.31 0.40 -26.14
N GLY A 168 0.08 0.91 -26.10
CA GLY A 168 -0.56 1.32 -24.85
C GLY A 168 -1.26 0.20 -24.05
N ALA A 169 -1.52 -0.98 -24.63
CA ALA A 169 -2.28 -2.04 -23.94
C ALA A 169 -1.41 -2.98 -23.09
N ILE A 170 -0.09 -2.77 -23.07
CA ILE A 170 0.86 -3.75 -22.53
C ILE A 170 1.52 -3.18 -21.28
N TYR A 171 1.40 -3.93 -20.19
CA TYR A 171 2.16 -3.70 -18.97
C TYR A 171 3.38 -4.63 -18.94
N PRO A 172 4.60 -4.13 -18.66
CA PRO A 172 5.84 -4.92 -18.73
C PRO A 172 6.03 -5.86 -17.51
N SER A 173 5.02 -6.62 -17.08
CA SER A 173 5.19 -7.53 -15.93
C SER A 173 6.02 -8.76 -16.30
N ILE A 174 7.13 -8.96 -15.57
CA ILE A 174 7.95 -10.19 -15.67
C ILE A 174 7.30 -11.41 -14.98
N LYS A 175 6.27 -11.19 -14.16
CA LYS A 175 5.58 -12.25 -13.43
C LYS A 175 4.40 -12.84 -14.21
N ASN A 176 3.89 -12.14 -15.22
CA ASN A 176 2.79 -12.60 -16.06
C ASN A 176 3.18 -13.85 -16.88
N ASP A 177 2.27 -14.82 -16.96
CA ASP A 177 2.35 -15.99 -17.84
C ASP A 177 2.73 -15.64 -19.28
N ALA A 178 2.22 -14.52 -19.79
CA ALA A 178 2.52 -14.07 -21.14
C ALA A 178 4.02 -13.76 -21.32
N TYR A 179 4.68 -13.19 -20.30
CA TYR A 179 6.14 -12.99 -20.30
C TYR A 179 6.88 -14.32 -20.09
N LYS A 180 6.47 -15.15 -19.12
CA LYS A 180 7.13 -16.44 -18.82
C LYS A 180 7.13 -17.40 -20.02
N LYS A 181 6.05 -17.38 -20.81
CA LYS A 181 5.90 -18.19 -22.03
C LYS A 181 6.51 -17.50 -23.26
N SER A 182 6.82 -16.20 -23.19
CA SER A 182 7.40 -15.48 -24.31
C SER A 182 8.85 -15.91 -24.57
N LYS A 183 9.21 -15.93 -25.85
CA LYS A 183 10.58 -16.13 -26.35
C LYS A 183 10.87 -15.04 -27.38
N GLY A 184 12.15 -14.72 -27.58
CA GLY A 184 12.57 -13.72 -28.57
C GLY A 184 12.34 -12.27 -28.11
N MET A 185 11.98 -11.39 -29.04
CA MET A 185 11.99 -9.93 -28.84
C MET A 185 11.12 -9.46 -27.69
N ARG A 186 9.93 -10.04 -27.50
CA ARG A 186 9.05 -9.66 -26.38
C ARG A 186 9.72 -9.77 -25.02
N LYS A 187 10.47 -10.86 -24.78
CA LYS A 187 11.19 -11.07 -23.52
C LYS A 187 12.37 -10.11 -23.42
N ALA A 188 13.14 -9.97 -24.50
CA ALA A 188 14.30 -9.09 -24.55
C ALA A 188 13.93 -7.62 -24.28
N ASP A 189 12.84 -7.14 -24.88
CA ASP A 189 12.38 -5.76 -24.72
C ASP A 189 11.91 -5.47 -23.29
N ILE A 190 11.18 -6.41 -22.66
CA ILE A 190 10.76 -6.29 -21.26
C ILE A 190 11.99 -6.32 -20.33
N ASP A 191 12.94 -7.23 -20.58
CA ASP A 191 14.17 -7.33 -19.79
C ASP A 191 15.02 -6.06 -19.92
N GLU A 192 15.15 -5.52 -21.14
CA GLU A 192 15.89 -4.29 -21.43
C GLU A 192 15.24 -3.06 -20.78
N PHE A 193 13.91 -2.95 -20.84
CA PHE A 193 13.18 -1.89 -20.15
C PHE A 193 13.48 -1.88 -18.65
N TRP A 194 13.42 -3.05 -18.00
CA TRP A 194 13.70 -3.18 -16.57
C TRP A 194 15.18 -3.01 -16.19
N LEU A 195 16.10 -3.37 -17.08
CA LEU A 195 17.52 -3.04 -16.92
C LEU A 195 17.76 -1.52 -16.91
N THR A 196 16.95 -0.77 -17.68
CA THR A 196 17.04 0.69 -17.77
C THR A 196 16.35 1.39 -16.58
N TYR A 197 15.25 0.82 -16.07
CA TYR A 197 14.48 1.40 -14.95
C TYR A 197 15.01 1.03 -13.55
N GLY A 198 15.85 -0.01 -13.42
CA GLY A 198 16.36 -0.49 -12.14
C GLY A 198 15.56 -1.67 -11.58
N LYS A 199 16.25 -2.66 -11.01
CA LYS A 199 15.64 -3.92 -10.55
C LYS A 199 14.90 -3.83 -9.21
N GLU A 200 15.09 -2.77 -8.43
CA GLU A 200 14.49 -2.63 -7.09
C GLU A 200 12.95 -2.57 -7.15
N ASP A 201 12.39 -2.08 -8.26
CA ASP A 201 10.94 -1.98 -8.49
C ASP A 201 10.25 -3.31 -8.88
N ILE A 202 11.03 -4.38 -9.10
CA ILE A 202 10.58 -5.65 -9.67
C ILE A 202 10.17 -6.68 -8.61
N GLU A 203 10.81 -6.63 -7.44
CA GLU A 203 10.66 -7.69 -6.42
C GLU A 203 9.32 -7.60 -5.67
N GLU A 204 8.73 -6.41 -5.56
CA GLU A 204 7.64 -6.12 -4.61
C GLU A 204 6.21 -6.55 -5.05
N GLU A 205 6.04 -7.14 -6.24
CA GLU A 205 4.75 -7.73 -6.66
C GLU A 205 4.39 -9.06 -5.93
N GLU A 206 5.27 -9.55 -5.04
CA GLU A 206 5.14 -10.81 -4.31
C GLU A 206 4.76 -10.60 -2.84
N GLU A 207 3.45 -10.57 -2.56
CA GLU A 207 2.72 -11.38 -1.56
C GLU A 207 1.23 -10.98 -1.51
#